data_AF-A0A951QR87-F1
#
_entry.id   AF-A0A951QR87-F1
#
_cell.length_a   1.000
_cell.length_b   1.000
_cell.length_c   1.000
_cell.angle_alpha   90.00
_cell.angle_beta   90.00
_cell.angle_gamma   90.00
#
_symmetry.space_group_name_H-M   'P 1'
#
loop_
_entity.id
_entity.type
_entity.pdbx_description
1 polymer ?
#
loop_
_entity_poly.entity_id
_entity_poly.type
_entity_poly.pdbx_seq_one_letter_code
_entity_poly.pdbx_strand_id
1 'polypeptide(L)'
;MTRKQDFKTKKSDFQMLDENEETPKIERAGKAFFVPKDEIQANGYDLSINRYKEVEYEEVNYEMPKVILEKLRTLEEEIKADLDVLEDLLS
;
A
#
# COMPACT_ATOMS: atom_id res chain seq x y z
N MET A 1 20.75 10.09 -6.46
CA MET A 1 19.66 10.10 -7.46
C MET A 1 18.33 10.02 -6.73
N THR A 2 17.69 11.16 -6.51
CA THR A 2 16.35 11.21 -5.90
C THR A 2 15.34 11.36 -7.03
N ARG A 3 14.54 10.32 -7.26
CA ARG A 3 13.47 10.31 -8.26
C ARG A 3 12.42 11.34 -7.82
N LYS A 4 12.45 12.53 -8.43
CA LYS A 4 11.36 13.50 -8.26
C LYS A 4 10.12 12.85 -8.87
N GLN A 5 9.14 12.51 -8.04
CA GLN A 5 7.81 12.22 -8.54
C GLN A 5 7.24 13.56 -8.99
N ASP A 6 7.10 13.72 -10.31
CA ASP A 6 6.45 14.89 -10.88
C ASP A 6 4.97 14.86 -10.49
N PHE A 7 4.60 15.62 -9.46
CA PHE A 7 3.21 15.89 -9.13
C PHE A 7 2.62 16.77 -10.22
N LYS A 8 2.07 16.13 -11.26
CA LYS A 8 1.32 16.80 -12.31
C LYS A 8 -0.03 17.23 -11.72
N THR A 9 -0.09 18.41 -11.10
CA THR A 9 -1.36 18.99 -10.66
C THR A 9 -2.21 19.33 -11.88
N LYS A 10 -3.16 18.45 -12.20
CA LYS A 10 -4.26 18.79 -13.09
C LYS A 10 -5.27 19.61 -12.30
N LYS A 11 -5.41 20.90 -12.63
CA LYS A 11 -6.48 21.78 -12.10
C LYS A 11 -7.89 21.23 -12.34
N SER A 12 -8.08 20.23 -13.20
CA SER A 12 -9.37 19.59 -13.45
C SER A 12 -9.88 18.73 -12.30
N ASP A 13 -8.99 18.27 -11.42
CA ASP A 13 -9.34 17.26 -10.41
C ASP A 13 -9.81 17.91 -9.09
N PHE A 14 -9.61 19.22 -8.94
CA PHE A 14 -10.12 20.03 -7.85
C PHE A 14 -11.18 20.98 -8.42
N GLN A 15 -12.45 20.57 -8.36
CA GLN A 15 -13.55 21.49 -8.62
C GLN A 15 -13.48 22.58 -7.55
N MET A 16 -13.34 23.84 -7.97
CA MET A 16 -13.45 24.97 -7.06
C MET A 16 -14.87 25.00 -6.52
N LEU A 17 -15.02 24.91 -5.21
CA LEU A 17 -16.32 24.96 -4.56
C LEU A 17 -16.79 26.41 -4.57
N ASP A 18 -17.98 26.65 -5.12
CA ASP A 18 -18.67 27.91 -4.92
C ASP A 18 -19.09 28.00 -3.44
N GLU A 19 -18.95 29.17 -2.79
CA GLU A 19 -19.24 29.33 -1.35
C GLU A 19 -20.69 28.99 -0.96
N ASN A 20 -21.58 28.83 -1.94
CA ASN A 20 -22.99 28.52 -1.79
C ASN A 20 -23.37 27.09 -2.22
N GLU A 21 -22.40 26.25 -2.59
CA GLU A 21 -22.65 24.86 -3.00
C GLU A 21 -22.22 23.87 -1.90
N GLU A 22 -22.99 22.80 -1.73
CA GLU A 22 -22.63 21.72 -0.81
C GLU A 22 -21.30 21.10 -1.26
N THR A 23 -20.38 20.90 -0.31
CA THR A 23 -19.10 20.23 -0.59
C THR A 23 -19.38 18.86 -1.23
N PRO A 24 -18.88 18.59 -2.45
CA PRO A 24 -19.05 17.30 -3.08
C PRO A 24 -18.43 16.25 -2.17
N LYS A 25 -19.19 15.18 -1.94
CA LYS A 25 -18.77 14.08 -1.07
C LYS A 25 -17.68 13.28 -1.79
N ILE A 26 -16.43 13.72 -1.63
CA ILE A 26 -15.26 12.98 -2.12
C ILE A 26 -14.85 11.96 -1.05
N GLU A 27 -14.82 10.70 -1.44
CA GLU A 27 -14.42 9.59 -0.57
C GLU A 27 -12.99 9.76 -0.07
N ARG A 28 -12.76 9.48 1.23
CA ARG A 28 -11.45 9.61 1.86
C ARG A 28 -10.42 8.59 1.36
N ALA A 29 -10.87 7.55 0.65
CA ALA A 29 -10.02 6.59 -0.05
C ALA A 29 -9.43 7.14 -1.37
N GLY A 30 -9.94 8.27 -1.87
CA GLY A 30 -9.51 8.89 -3.12
C GLY A 30 -8.09 9.47 -3.11
N LYS A 31 -7.63 9.92 -4.29
CA LYS A 31 -6.33 10.60 -4.45
C LYS A 31 -6.28 11.96 -3.75
N ALA A 32 -7.44 12.60 -3.61
CA ALA A 32 -7.67 13.81 -2.85
C ALA A 32 -9.01 13.64 -2.13
N PHE A 33 -9.16 14.26 -0.97
CA PHE A 33 -10.38 14.25 -0.17
C PHE A 33 -10.45 15.52 0.69
N PHE A 34 -11.62 15.82 1.20
CA PHE A 34 -11.84 16.96 2.09
C PHE A 34 -11.87 16.53 3.55
N VAL A 35 -11.29 17.37 4.41
CA VAL A 35 -11.33 17.24 5.87
C VAL A 35 -11.90 18.54 6.44
N PRO A 36 -12.98 18.47 7.25
CA PRO A 36 -13.53 19.65 7.91
C PRO A 36 -12.50 20.35 8.80
N LYS A 37 -12.57 21.69 8.84
CA LYS A 37 -11.69 22.51 9.68
C LYS A 37 -11.76 22.11 11.16
N ASP A 38 -12.95 21.83 11.67
CA ASP A 38 -13.16 21.51 13.08
C ASP A 38 -12.48 20.19 13.48
N GLU A 39 -12.43 19.22 12.55
CA GLU A 39 -11.73 17.95 12.74
C GLU A 39 -10.21 18.15 12.80
N ILE A 40 -9.67 18.99 11.91
CA ILE A 40 -8.24 19.36 11.91
C ILE A 40 -7.89 20.08 13.22
N GLN A 41 -8.74 21.00 13.68
CA GLN A 41 -8.53 21.73 14.92
C GLN A 41 -8.56 20.80 16.14
N ALA A 42 -9.51 19.87 16.19
CA ALA A 42 -9.61 18.87 17.25
C ALA A 42 -8.37 17.95 17.31
N ASN A 43 -7.78 17.65 16.15
CA ASN A 43 -6.54 16.87 16.03
C ASN A 43 -5.26 17.71 16.19
N GLY A 44 -5.35 18.93 16.73
CA GLY A 44 -4.19 19.77 17.00
C GLY A 44 -3.45 20.24 15.75
N TYR A 45 -4.17 20.39 14.63
CA TYR A 45 -3.62 20.75 13.32
C TYR A 45 -2.60 19.74 12.76
N ASP A 46 -2.66 18.48 13.19
CA ASP A 46 -1.96 17.38 12.51
C ASP A 46 -2.54 17.23 11.09
N LEU A 47 -1.71 17.39 10.05
CA LEU A 47 -2.09 17.24 8.64
C LEU A 47 -1.55 15.95 8.02
N SER A 48 -1.14 14.99 8.85
CA SER A 48 -0.64 13.69 8.40
C SER A 48 -1.72 12.96 7.60
N ILE A 49 -1.42 12.57 6.37
CA ILE A 49 -2.36 11.89 5.48
C ILE A 49 -2.95 10.62 6.13
N ASN A 50 -2.15 9.87 6.90
CA ASN A 50 -2.56 8.65 7.61
C ASN A 50 -3.64 8.90 8.66
N ARG A 51 -3.80 10.13 9.14
CA ARG A 51 -4.78 10.50 10.17
C ARG A 51 -6.20 10.57 9.60
N TYR A 52 -6.31 10.96 8.34
CA TYR A 52 -7.60 11.29 7.69
C TYR A 52 -7.92 10.43 6.48
N LYS A 53 -6.90 9.82 5.86
CA LYS A 53 -7.10 8.93 4.74
C LYS A 53 -7.74 7.64 5.22
N GLU A 54 -8.87 7.31 4.62
CA GLU A 54 -9.46 6.00 4.77
C GLU A 54 -8.63 5.02 3.95
N VAL A 55 -7.94 4.12 4.64
CA VAL A 55 -7.21 3.03 4.00
C VAL A 55 -8.11 1.82 4.08
N GLU A 56 -8.63 1.39 2.93
CA GLU A 56 -9.23 0.06 2.83
C GLU A 56 -8.12 -0.95 3.12
N TYR A 57 -8.19 -1.57 4.29
CA TYR A 57 -7.35 -2.69 4.62
C TYR A 57 -7.88 -3.89 3.84
N GLU A 58 -7.25 -4.20 2.71
CA GLU A 58 -7.41 -5.53 2.12
C GLU A 58 -6.93 -6.54 3.16
N GLU A 59 -7.78 -7.50 3.51
CA GLU A 59 -7.36 -8.62 4.35
C GLU A 59 -6.22 -9.35 3.65
N VAL A 60 -5.01 -9.18 4.17
CA VAL A 60 -3.86 -9.94 3.69
C VAL A 60 -4.02 -11.35 4.22
N ASN A 61 -4.53 -12.24 3.38
CA ASN A 61 -4.62 -13.66 3.69
C ASN A 61 -3.20 -14.25 3.67
N TYR A 62 -2.62 -14.44 4.85
CA TYR A 62 -1.33 -15.12 4.99
C TYR A 62 -1.53 -16.62 4.97
N GLU A 63 -0.70 -17.31 4.19
CA GLU A 63 -0.63 -18.77 4.25
C GLU A 63 -0.27 -19.24 5.67
N MET A 64 -0.83 -20.39 6.08
CA MET A 64 -0.48 -20.97 7.38
C MET A 64 1.03 -21.24 7.46
N PRO A 65 1.68 -20.99 8.60
CA PRO A 65 3.12 -21.23 8.75
C PRO A 65 3.57 -22.64 8.36
N LYS A 66 2.69 -23.64 8.54
CA LYS A 66 2.94 -25.02 8.13
C LYS A 66 3.09 -25.17 6.62
N VAL A 67 2.27 -24.48 5.82
CA VAL A 67 2.33 -24.52 4.35
C VAL A 67 3.65 -23.92 3.85
N ILE A 68 4.07 -22.82 4.46
CA ILE A 68 5.38 -22.19 4.16
C ILE A 68 6.51 -23.16 4.50
N LEU A 69 6.42 -23.85 5.65
CA LEU A 69 7.42 -24.83 6.08
C LEU A 69 7.50 -26.04 5.14
N GLU A 70 6.36 -26.53 4.66
CA GLU A 70 6.32 -27.63 3.67
C GLU A 70 6.99 -27.21 2.36
N LYS A 71 6.66 -26.02 1.83
CA LYS A 71 7.32 -25.46 0.64
C LYS A 71 8.84 -25.36 0.80
N LEU A 72 9.30 -24.92 1.97
CA LEU A 72 10.75 -24.84 2.26
C LEU A 72 11.42 -26.21 2.26
N ARG A 73 10.77 -27.24 2.81
CA ARG A 73 11.30 -28.60 2.79
C ARG A 73 11.40 -29.18 1.39
N THR A 74 10.36 -29.00 0.58
CA THR A 74 10.38 -29.43 -0.82
C THR A 74 11.54 -28.77 -1.58
N LEU A 75 11.73 -27.45 -1.41
CA LEU A 75 12.84 -26.74 -2.04
C LEU A 75 14.20 -27.27 -1.55
N GLU A 76 14.35 -27.61 -0.27
CA GLU A 76 15.57 -28.20 0.26
C GLU A 76 15.88 -29.57 -0.35
N GLU A 77 14.85 -30.40 -0.58
CA GLU A 77 14.99 -31.70 -1.22
C GLU A 77 15.43 -31.56 -2.69
N GLU A 78 14.83 -30.62 -3.43
CA GLU A 78 15.24 -30.31 -4.81
C GLU A 78 16.71 -29.87 -4.87
N ILE A 79 17.12 -28.97 -3.98
CA ILE A 79 18.52 -28.50 -3.92
C ILE A 79 19.47 -29.67 -3.61
N LYS A 80 19.11 -30.57 -2.69
CA LYS A 80 19.95 -31.75 -2.38
C LYS A 80 20.08 -32.67 -3.59
N ALA A 81 18.98 -32.95 -4.28
CA ALA A 81 19.00 -33.79 -5.47
C ALA A 81 19.91 -33.18 -6.56
N ASP A 82 19.81 -31.87 -6.79
CA ASP A 82 20.66 -31.17 -7.75
C ASP A 82 22.15 -31.20 -7.35
N LEU A 83 22.45 -31.13 -6.06
CA LEU A 83 23.82 -31.24 -5.54
C LEU A 83 24.38 -32.65 -5.73
N ASP A 84 23.60 -33.70 -5.47
CA ASP A 84 24.00 -35.08 -5.67
C ASP A 84 24.34 -35.33 -7.16
N VAL A 85 23.51 -34.82 -8.07
CA VAL A 85 23.79 -34.87 -9.52
C VAL A 85 25.10 -34.16 -9.87
N LEU A 86 25.37 -33.01 -9.25
CA LEU A 86 26.61 -32.29 -9.48
C LEU A 86 27.83 -33.03 -8.93
N GLU A 87 27.69 -33.72 -7.79
CA GLU A 87 28.74 -34.56 -7.21
C GLU A 87 29.07 -35.74 -8.12
N ASP A 88 28.05 -36.43 -8.66
CA ASP A 88 28.20 -37.54 -9.61
C ASP A 88 28.92 -37.12 -10.91
N LEU A 89 28.77 -35.86 -11.34
CA LEU A 89 29.47 -35.33 -12.53
C LEU A 89 30.96 -35.04 -12.27
N LEU A 90 31.35 -34.86 -11.02
CA LEU A 90 32.73 -34.57 -10.61
C LEU A 90 33.51 -35.81 -10.18
N SER A 91 32.83 -36.92 -9.90
CA SER A 91 33.41 -38.25 -9.63
C SER A 91 33.86 -38.98 -10.90
#